data_AF-A0A0F5RAC8-F1
#
_entry.id   AF-A0A0F5RAC8-F1
#
_cell.length_a   1.000
_cell.length_b   1.000
_cell.length_c   1.000
_cell.angle_alpha   90.00
_cell.angle_beta   90.00
_cell.angle_gamma   90.00
#
_symmetry.space_group_name_H-M   'P 1'
#
loop_
_entity.id
_entity.type
_entity.pdbx_description
1 polymer ?
#
loop_
_entity_poly.entity_id
_entity_poly.type
_entity_poly.pdbx_seq_one_letter_code
_entity_poly.pdbx_strand_id
1 'polypeptide(L)'
;MTATPQTSIPIDLNDPMEMEAFSNKLLIEYGDGGSSLKPEHSRELAQLIQNKWIGLQGYAHAYARDWVNNEDMVKQIGEDLEKAESHEEATEAVLIHLRRWGRQAAGDFIGAFCFLEAKAGSEGGDDAIIAEIRRTERAYAGYLAAHEQELIIDETASGLSPGDSLYIAQPLFQHAPGFMDWLFGAVDISLLNRRPLIKDALIADSFEQLLLKTLLASGGVVEEVSLFAAYCAHLLDLPRFYHLGEEAV
;
A
#
# COMPACT_ATOMS: atom_id res chain seq x y z
N MET A 1 -9.51 -9.07 -27.18
CA MET A 1 -8.59 -9.28 -26.03
C MET A 1 -7.31 -9.86 -26.60
N THR A 2 -6.31 -9.01 -26.82
CA THR A 2 -4.96 -9.44 -27.20
C THR A 2 -4.22 -9.78 -25.91
N ALA A 3 -3.77 -11.03 -25.78
CA ALA A 3 -2.93 -11.46 -24.69
C ALA A 3 -1.72 -10.53 -24.56
N THR A 4 -1.54 -9.92 -23.39
CA THR A 4 -0.31 -9.22 -23.03
C THR A 4 0.83 -10.24 -23.11
N PRO A 5 1.94 -9.97 -23.81
CA PRO A 5 3.04 -10.90 -23.86
C PRO A 5 3.60 -11.07 -22.44
N GLN A 6 3.46 -12.26 -21.87
CA GLN A 6 4.17 -12.67 -20.65
C GLN A 6 5.67 -12.81 -20.97
N THR A 7 6.36 -11.69 -21.08
CA THR A 7 7.81 -11.68 -20.86
C THR A 7 8.01 -11.62 -19.36
N SER A 8 8.26 -12.76 -18.72
CA SER A 8 8.73 -12.82 -17.34
C SER A 8 9.95 -11.91 -17.23
N ILE A 9 9.81 -10.77 -16.58
CA ILE A 9 10.94 -9.86 -16.36
C ILE A 9 11.87 -10.59 -15.38
N PRO A 10 13.12 -10.94 -15.78
CA PRO A 10 14.00 -11.72 -14.93
C PRO A 10 14.55 -10.80 -13.83
N ILE A 11 13.87 -10.78 -12.69
CA ILE A 11 14.23 -10.04 -11.48
C ILE A 11 14.17 -11.01 -10.31
N ASP A 12 15.17 -10.97 -9.43
CA ASP A 12 15.10 -11.65 -8.15
C ASP A 12 14.20 -10.86 -7.19
N LEU A 13 12.99 -11.38 -6.98
CA LEU A 13 12.00 -10.78 -6.08
C LEU A 13 12.41 -10.86 -4.59
N ASN A 14 13.51 -11.54 -4.27
CA ASN A 14 14.08 -11.60 -2.93
C ASN A 14 15.16 -10.53 -2.68
N ASP A 15 15.67 -9.87 -3.74
CA ASP A 15 16.69 -8.83 -3.60
C ASP A 15 16.05 -7.42 -3.71
N PRO A 16 16.01 -6.63 -2.63
CA PRO A 16 15.47 -5.27 -2.67
C PRO A 16 16.26 -4.33 -3.59
N MET A 17 17.55 -4.60 -3.85
CA MET A 17 18.38 -3.79 -4.74
C MET A 17 18.02 -4.04 -6.21
N GLU A 18 17.69 -5.28 -6.58
CA GLU A 18 17.16 -5.55 -7.92
C GLU A 18 15.80 -4.89 -8.13
N MET A 19 14.95 -4.89 -7.10
CA MET A 19 13.66 -4.17 -7.11
C MET A 19 13.82 -2.65 -7.22
N GLU A 20 14.80 -2.07 -6.52
CA GLU A 20 15.16 -0.67 -6.66
C GLU A 20 15.68 -0.36 -8.08
N ALA A 21 16.55 -1.18 -8.63
CA ALA A 21 17.06 -1.01 -9.99
C ALA A 21 15.94 -1.11 -11.04
N PHE A 22 15.02 -2.06 -10.87
CA PHE A 22 13.86 -2.23 -11.74
C PHE A 22 12.92 -1.02 -11.68
N SER A 23 12.53 -0.60 -10.47
CA SER A 23 11.63 0.55 -10.28
C SER A 23 12.25 1.85 -10.81
N ASN A 24 13.55 2.06 -10.59
CA ASN A 24 14.28 3.19 -11.17
C ASN A 24 14.31 3.14 -12.70
N LYS A 25 14.53 1.96 -13.29
CA LYS A 25 14.45 1.79 -14.75
C LYS A 25 13.05 2.14 -15.26
N LEU A 26 11.99 1.68 -14.57
CA LEU A 26 10.62 2.05 -14.92
C LEU A 26 10.40 3.56 -14.83
N LEU A 27 10.89 4.24 -13.79
CA LEU A 27 10.77 5.70 -13.68
C LEU A 27 11.61 6.45 -14.73
N ILE A 28 12.71 5.89 -15.20
CA ILE A 28 13.50 6.50 -16.29
C ILE A 28 12.81 6.28 -17.65
N GLU A 29 12.32 5.07 -17.91
CA GLU A 29 11.71 4.68 -19.19
C GLU A 29 10.31 5.28 -19.34
N TYR A 30 9.54 5.23 -18.27
CA TYR A 30 8.13 5.54 -18.20
C TYR A 30 7.80 6.73 -17.30
N GLY A 31 8.79 7.38 -16.69
CA GLY A 31 8.63 8.60 -15.88
C GLY A 31 9.12 9.87 -16.58
N ASP A 32 8.81 11.03 -16.02
CA ASP A 32 9.08 12.34 -16.62
C ASP A 32 10.56 12.78 -16.54
N GLY A 33 11.47 11.85 -16.24
CA GLY A 33 12.86 12.13 -15.91
C GLY A 33 13.09 12.48 -14.44
N GLY A 34 12.05 12.37 -13.59
CA GLY A 34 12.09 12.54 -12.14
C GLY A 34 11.56 11.33 -11.35
N SER A 35 10.82 11.59 -10.28
CA SER A 35 10.29 10.60 -9.32
C SER A 35 8.82 10.21 -9.57
N SER A 36 8.31 10.41 -10.79
CA SER A 36 6.89 10.19 -11.12
C SER A 36 6.73 9.59 -12.50
N LEU A 37 5.68 8.77 -12.69
CA LEU A 37 5.32 8.22 -14.00
C LEU A 37 4.89 9.33 -14.97
N LYS A 38 5.21 9.18 -16.26
CA LYS A 38 4.72 10.03 -17.34
C LYS A 38 3.19 9.98 -17.36
N PRO A 39 2.52 11.05 -17.79
CA PRO A 39 1.06 11.13 -17.79
C PRO A 39 0.35 9.96 -18.49
N GLU A 40 0.95 9.38 -19.53
CA GLU A 40 0.43 8.22 -20.26
C GLU A 40 0.43 6.92 -19.44
N HIS A 41 1.49 6.62 -18.70
CA HIS A 41 1.58 5.43 -17.84
C HIS A 41 0.87 5.63 -16.52
N SER A 42 0.89 6.86 -15.99
CA SER A 42 -0.01 7.26 -14.91
C SER A 42 -1.47 7.08 -15.33
N ARG A 43 -1.83 7.37 -16.59
CA ARG A 43 -3.18 7.11 -17.13
C ARG A 43 -3.45 5.63 -17.33
N GLU A 44 -2.49 4.82 -17.75
CA GLU A 44 -2.64 3.36 -17.87
C GLU A 44 -2.84 2.70 -16.51
N LEU A 45 -2.05 3.08 -15.51
CA LEU A 45 -2.24 2.69 -14.11
C LEU A 45 -3.58 3.18 -13.57
N ALA A 46 -3.94 4.44 -13.83
CA ALA A 46 -5.24 4.98 -13.47
C ALA A 46 -6.37 4.25 -14.22
N GLN A 47 -6.17 3.75 -15.45
CA GLN A 47 -7.16 2.94 -16.16
C GLN A 47 -7.26 1.54 -15.57
N LEU A 48 -6.15 0.89 -15.22
CA LEU A 48 -6.15 -0.37 -14.50
C LEU A 48 -6.91 -0.21 -13.17
N ILE A 49 -6.58 0.79 -12.38
CA ILE A 49 -7.19 0.99 -11.06
C ILE A 49 -8.61 1.56 -11.16
N GLN A 50 -8.90 2.51 -12.05
CA GLN A 50 -10.22 3.15 -12.13
C GLN A 50 -11.22 2.42 -13.04
N ASN A 51 -10.78 1.68 -14.06
CA ASN A 51 -11.69 0.94 -14.94
C ASN A 51 -11.81 -0.54 -14.55
N LYS A 52 -10.72 -1.18 -14.10
CA LYS A 52 -10.75 -2.57 -13.64
C LYS A 52 -11.24 -2.66 -12.20
N TRP A 53 -10.65 -1.86 -11.29
CA TRP A 53 -10.98 -1.88 -9.85
C TRP A 53 -11.63 -0.59 -9.37
N ILE A 54 -12.80 -0.27 -9.93
CA ILE A 54 -13.53 0.97 -9.61
C ILE A 54 -13.63 1.19 -8.09
N GLY A 55 -12.98 2.24 -7.60
CA GLY A 55 -13.00 2.63 -6.18
C GLY A 55 -11.77 2.21 -5.38
N LEU A 56 -10.88 1.38 -5.93
CA LEU A 56 -9.65 0.94 -5.24
C LEU A 56 -8.67 2.09 -4.95
N GLN A 57 -8.59 3.10 -5.83
CA GLN A 57 -7.84 4.32 -5.50
C GLN A 57 -8.47 5.08 -4.32
N GLY A 58 -9.80 5.14 -4.26
CA GLY A 58 -10.51 5.75 -3.14
C GLY A 58 -10.28 4.99 -1.83
N TYR A 59 -10.16 3.66 -1.90
CA TYR A 59 -9.75 2.82 -0.79
C TYR A 59 -8.31 3.14 -0.33
N ALA A 60 -7.34 3.22 -1.26
CA ALA A 60 -5.97 3.63 -0.95
C ALA A 60 -5.92 5.00 -0.26
N HIS A 61 -6.67 5.96 -0.81
CA HIS A 61 -6.75 7.32 -0.30
C HIS A 61 -7.34 7.37 1.13
N ALA A 62 -8.41 6.62 1.39
CA ALA A 62 -9.00 6.54 2.72
C ALA A 62 -8.02 5.90 3.70
N TYR A 63 -7.43 4.76 3.35
CA TYR A 63 -6.55 3.98 4.22
C TYR A 63 -5.23 4.71 4.54
N ALA A 64 -4.64 5.41 3.56
CA ALA A 64 -3.46 6.26 3.76
C ALA A 64 -3.70 7.39 4.77
N ARG A 65 -4.96 7.83 4.92
CA ARG A 65 -5.36 8.97 5.75
C ARG A 65 -5.97 8.57 7.08
N ASP A 66 -6.36 7.30 7.24
CA ASP A 66 -7.14 6.84 8.39
C ASP A 66 -6.35 6.80 9.70
N TRP A 67 -5.03 6.99 9.65
CA TRP A 67 -4.18 7.03 10.84
C TRP A 67 -4.62 8.10 11.86
N VAL A 68 -5.21 9.21 11.42
CA VAL A 68 -5.72 10.25 12.33
C VAL A 68 -6.98 9.82 13.09
N ASN A 69 -7.66 8.76 12.63
CA ASN A 69 -8.81 8.16 13.29
C ASN A 69 -8.42 6.95 14.14
N ASN A 70 -7.15 6.49 14.07
CA ASN A 70 -6.65 5.42 14.90
C ASN A 70 -6.27 5.96 16.29
N GLU A 71 -7.14 5.73 17.28
CA GLU A 71 -6.99 6.26 18.64
C GLU A 71 -5.65 5.87 19.28
N ASP A 72 -5.21 4.63 19.09
CA ASP A 72 -3.96 4.12 19.67
C ASP A 72 -2.74 4.84 19.08
N MET A 73 -2.71 5.01 17.76
CA MET A 73 -1.61 5.72 17.08
C MET A 73 -1.60 7.20 17.45
N VAL A 74 -2.75 7.87 17.43
CA VAL A 74 -2.86 9.29 17.81
C VAL A 74 -2.41 9.50 19.25
N LYS A 75 -2.80 8.60 20.16
CA LYS A 75 -2.36 8.62 21.56
C LYS A 75 -0.85 8.44 21.69
N GLN A 76 -0.26 7.47 21.00
CA GLN A 76 1.20 7.24 21.03
C GLN A 76 1.97 8.43 20.50
N ILE A 77 1.50 9.06 19.41
CA ILE A 77 2.07 10.31 18.90
C ILE A 77 2.02 11.40 19.98
N GLY A 78 0.88 11.58 20.64
CA GLY A 78 0.74 12.55 21.73
C GLY A 78 1.72 12.30 22.88
N GLU A 79 1.81 11.06 23.35
CA GLU A 79 2.72 10.68 24.45
C GLU A 79 4.20 10.88 24.10
N ASP A 80 4.60 10.61 22.85
CA ASP A 80 5.99 10.79 22.43
C ASP A 80 6.33 12.27 22.18
N LEU A 81 5.35 13.08 21.74
CA LEU A 81 5.50 14.53 21.64
C LEU A 81 5.65 15.20 23.00
N GLU A 82 4.93 14.74 24.02
CA GLU A 82 5.07 15.25 25.40
C GLU A 82 6.45 14.94 26.01
N LYS A 83 7.08 13.83 25.59
CA LYS A 83 8.41 13.40 26.06
C LYS A 83 9.56 14.04 25.27
N ALA A 84 9.31 14.56 24.08
CA ALA A 84 10.35 15.11 23.22
C ALA A 84 10.99 16.36 23.84
N GLU A 85 12.31 16.37 23.99
CA GLU A 85 13.05 17.49 24.58
C GLU A 85 13.41 18.54 23.52
N SER A 86 13.27 18.20 22.24
CA SER A 86 13.58 19.08 21.12
C SER A 86 12.58 18.96 19.98
N HIS A 87 12.53 20.01 19.16
CA HIS A 87 11.74 19.99 17.93
C HIS A 87 12.18 18.89 16.96
N GLU A 88 13.46 18.50 16.99
CA GLU A 88 13.99 17.44 16.14
C GLU A 88 13.52 16.05 16.62
N GLU A 89 13.54 15.81 17.93
CA GLU A 89 13.01 14.59 18.53
C GLU A 89 11.50 14.45 18.29
N ALA A 90 10.75 15.54 18.45
CA ALA A 90 9.32 15.58 18.13
C ALA A 90 9.04 15.24 16.65
N THR A 91 9.88 15.76 15.75
CA THR A 91 9.78 15.46 14.31
C THR A 91 10.05 13.98 14.04
N GLU A 92 11.08 13.41 14.67
CA GLU A 92 11.40 11.99 14.50
C GLU A 92 10.31 11.08 15.08
N ALA A 93 9.74 11.43 16.24
CA ALA A 93 8.65 10.69 16.84
C ALA A 93 7.44 10.58 15.89
N VAL A 94 6.99 11.70 15.33
CA VAL A 94 5.90 11.71 14.34
C VAL A 94 6.28 10.89 13.11
N LEU A 95 7.50 11.04 12.59
CA LEU A 95 7.97 10.27 11.43
C LEU A 95 8.00 8.76 11.69
N ILE A 96 8.41 8.30 12.88
CA ILE A 96 8.41 6.87 13.24
C ILE A 96 7.00 6.29 13.14
N HIS A 97 6.01 6.99 13.72
CA HIS A 97 4.61 6.55 13.68
C HIS A 97 4.06 6.57 12.25
N LEU A 98 4.32 7.64 11.49
CA LEU A 98 3.89 7.73 10.09
C LEU A 98 4.54 6.65 9.21
N ARG A 99 5.81 6.31 9.42
CA ARG A 99 6.48 5.22 8.70
C ARG A 99 5.86 3.88 9.02
N ARG A 100 5.60 3.59 10.31
CA ARG A 100 4.94 2.35 10.73
C ARG A 100 3.57 2.22 10.06
N TRP A 101 2.74 3.25 10.14
CA TRP A 101 1.43 3.27 9.48
C TRP A 101 1.56 3.14 7.96
N GLY A 102 2.44 3.93 7.35
CA GLY A 102 2.61 3.95 5.90
C GLY A 102 3.04 2.60 5.34
N ARG A 103 3.94 1.88 6.02
CA ARG A 103 4.32 0.52 5.65
C ARG A 103 3.14 -0.45 5.74
N GLN A 104 2.40 -0.39 6.84
CA GLN A 104 1.19 -1.20 7.01
C GLN A 104 0.18 -0.92 5.89
N ALA A 105 -0.16 0.35 5.70
CA ALA A 105 -1.14 0.80 4.71
C ALA A 105 -0.74 0.43 3.28
N ALA A 106 0.52 0.61 2.92
CA ALA A 106 1.04 0.22 1.61
C ALA A 106 1.07 -1.30 1.43
N GLY A 107 1.50 -2.04 2.44
CA GLY A 107 1.52 -3.50 2.41
C GLY A 107 0.11 -4.10 2.23
N ASP A 108 -0.84 -3.66 3.04
CA ASP A 108 -2.26 -4.08 2.95
C ASP A 108 -2.86 -3.72 1.59
N PHE A 109 -2.60 -2.51 1.09
CA PHE A 109 -3.08 -2.10 -0.22
C PHE A 109 -2.56 -3.00 -1.34
N ILE A 110 -1.26 -3.28 -1.36
CA ILE A 110 -0.68 -4.15 -2.39
C ILE A 110 -1.17 -5.58 -2.24
N GLY A 111 -1.31 -6.07 -1.00
CA GLY A 111 -1.88 -7.38 -0.75
C GLY A 111 -3.32 -7.48 -1.26
N ALA A 112 -4.14 -6.47 -0.98
CA ALA A 112 -5.50 -6.37 -1.51
C ALA A 112 -5.55 -6.34 -3.04
N PHE A 113 -4.68 -5.54 -3.67
CA PHE A 113 -4.57 -5.50 -5.13
C PHE A 113 -4.25 -6.89 -5.72
N CYS A 114 -3.21 -7.54 -5.21
CA CYS A 114 -2.80 -8.86 -5.70
C CYS A 114 -3.86 -9.94 -5.44
N PHE A 115 -4.53 -9.89 -4.28
CA PHE A 115 -5.64 -10.77 -3.95
C PHE A 115 -6.81 -10.61 -4.93
N LEU A 116 -7.22 -9.36 -5.21
CA LEU A 116 -8.31 -9.07 -6.14
C LEU A 116 -7.97 -9.55 -7.56
N GLU A 117 -6.75 -9.30 -8.03
CA GLU A 117 -6.27 -9.80 -9.32
C GLU A 117 -6.30 -11.33 -9.41
N ALA A 118 -5.89 -12.03 -8.35
CA ALA A 118 -5.93 -13.48 -8.30
C ALA A 118 -7.37 -14.01 -8.28
N LYS A 119 -8.25 -13.41 -7.46
CA LYS A 119 -9.67 -13.79 -7.36
C LYS A 119 -10.43 -13.55 -8.66
N ALA A 120 -10.13 -12.47 -9.38
CA ALA A 120 -10.70 -12.24 -10.71
C ALA A 120 -10.32 -13.34 -11.70
N GLY A 121 -9.11 -13.88 -11.59
CA GLY A 121 -8.64 -15.01 -12.39
C GLY A 121 -9.41 -16.31 -12.13
N SER A 122 -9.94 -16.50 -10.92
CA SER A 122 -10.68 -17.71 -10.52
C SER A 122 -12.21 -17.61 -10.66
N GLU A 123 -12.81 -16.43 -10.48
CA GLU A 123 -14.28 -16.28 -10.28
C GLU A 123 -15.04 -15.62 -11.44
N GLY A 124 -14.50 -15.68 -12.65
CA GLY A 124 -15.21 -15.20 -13.85
C GLY A 124 -15.01 -13.71 -14.17
N GLY A 125 -13.98 -13.09 -13.60
CA GLY A 125 -13.50 -11.76 -13.96
C GLY A 125 -13.96 -10.63 -13.03
N ASP A 126 -13.40 -9.44 -13.27
CA ASP A 126 -13.47 -8.28 -12.38
C ASP A 126 -14.92 -7.81 -12.08
N ASP A 127 -15.82 -7.94 -13.05
CA ASP A 127 -17.22 -7.48 -12.94
C ASP A 127 -18.00 -8.19 -11.82
N ALA A 128 -17.73 -9.47 -11.58
CA ALA A 128 -18.38 -10.25 -10.53
C ALA A 128 -17.98 -9.74 -9.14
N ILE A 129 -16.68 -9.54 -8.94
CA ILE A 129 -16.09 -9.01 -7.71
C ILE A 129 -16.59 -7.59 -7.46
N ILE A 130 -16.59 -6.73 -8.48
CA ILE A 130 -17.11 -5.35 -8.35
C ILE A 130 -18.59 -5.35 -7.94
N ALA A 131 -19.39 -6.27 -8.50
CA ALA A 131 -20.80 -6.40 -8.13
C ALA A 131 -20.97 -6.78 -6.65
N GLU A 132 -20.09 -7.62 -6.12
CA GLU A 132 -20.07 -8.01 -4.72
C GLU A 132 -19.60 -6.89 -3.80
N ILE A 133 -18.50 -6.22 -4.12
CA ILE A 133 -18.03 -5.02 -3.39
C ILE A 133 -19.16 -3.98 -3.27
N ARG A 134 -19.94 -3.78 -4.34
CA ARG A 134 -21.09 -2.86 -4.31
C ARG A 134 -22.22 -3.30 -3.38
N ARG A 135 -22.37 -4.60 -3.12
CA ARG A 135 -23.35 -5.15 -2.16
C ARG A 135 -22.86 -5.02 -0.73
N THR A 136 -21.55 -5.14 -0.50
CA THR A 136 -20.90 -5.01 0.83
C THR A 136 -20.66 -3.54 1.18
N GLU A 137 -21.74 -2.77 1.31
CA GLU A 137 -21.73 -1.34 1.66
C GLU A 137 -20.86 -0.45 0.75
N ARG A 138 -20.46 -0.94 -0.43
CA ARG A 138 -19.53 -0.29 -1.35
C ARG A 138 -18.12 -0.12 -0.76
N ALA A 139 -17.74 -0.96 0.20
CA ALA A 139 -16.45 -0.87 0.89
C ALA A 139 -15.54 -2.03 0.49
N TYR A 140 -14.38 -1.69 -0.09
CA TYR A 140 -13.29 -2.64 -0.30
C TYR A 140 -12.86 -3.29 1.02
N ALA A 141 -12.79 -2.53 2.12
CA ALA A 141 -12.46 -3.06 3.44
C ALA A 141 -13.41 -4.19 3.88
N GLY A 142 -14.73 -4.02 3.70
CA GLY A 142 -15.72 -5.02 4.09
C GLY A 142 -15.66 -6.28 3.22
N TYR A 143 -15.42 -6.10 1.92
CA TYR A 143 -15.19 -7.22 1.00
C TYR A 143 -13.92 -8.00 1.39
N LEU A 144 -12.79 -7.32 1.52
CA LEU A 144 -11.52 -7.96 1.87
C LEU A 144 -11.61 -8.71 3.19
N ALA A 145 -12.18 -8.09 4.23
CA ALA A 145 -12.37 -8.74 5.53
C ALA A 145 -13.22 -10.03 5.46
N ALA A 146 -14.19 -10.11 4.55
CA ALA A 146 -15.02 -11.31 4.37
C ALA A 146 -14.29 -12.45 3.63
N HIS A 147 -13.32 -12.11 2.78
CA HIS A 147 -12.66 -13.04 1.87
C HIS A 147 -11.19 -13.30 2.23
N GLU A 148 -10.60 -12.60 3.18
CA GLU A 148 -9.22 -12.84 3.65
C GLU A 148 -9.03 -14.28 4.11
N GLN A 149 -10.03 -14.86 4.78
CA GLN A 149 -10.04 -16.26 5.23
C GLN A 149 -9.94 -17.30 4.10
N GLU A 150 -10.18 -16.91 2.85
CA GLU A 150 -10.02 -17.79 1.69
C GLU A 150 -8.56 -17.93 1.26
N LEU A 151 -7.69 -17.03 1.74
CA LEU A 151 -6.29 -17.03 1.40
C LEU A 151 -5.59 -18.21 2.09
N ILE A 152 -4.99 -19.09 1.29
CA ILE A 152 -4.20 -20.21 1.80
C ILE A 152 -2.81 -19.68 2.14
N ILE A 153 -2.54 -19.52 3.43
CA ILE A 153 -1.25 -19.08 3.97
C ILE A 153 -0.68 -20.20 4.83
N ASP A 154 0.63 -20.42 4.77
CA ASP A 154 1.30 -21.22 5.79
C ASP A 154 1.25 -20.49 7.14
N GLU A 155 0.25 -20.82 7.96
CA GLU A 155 -0.01 -20.21 9.28
C GLU A 155 1.18 -20.32 10.23
N THR A 156 2.07 -21.29 10.01
CA THR A 156 3.26 -21.48 10.87
C THR A 156 4.31 -20.39 10.66
N ALA A 157 4.22 -19.63 9.57
CA ALA A 157 5.22 -18.63 9.17
C ALA A 157 4.90 -17.20 9.64
N SER A 158 3.63 -16.82 9.82
CA SER A 158 3.25 -15.41 10.05
C SER A 158 2.75 -15.11 11.46
N GLY A 159 2.09 -16.07 12.13
CA GLY A 159 1.41 -15.82 13.40
C GLY A 159 0.26 -14.80 13.33
N LEU A 160 -0.16 -14.43 12.11
CA LEU A 160 -1.28 -13.51 11.85
C LEU A 160 -2.54 -14.30 11.51
N SER A 161 -3.70 -13.76 11.88
CA SER A 161 -5.03 -14.29 11.56
C SER A 161 -5.76 -13.37 10.57
N PRO A 162 -6.78 -13.87 9.83
CA PRO A 162 -7.64 -13.01 9.03
C PRO A 162 -8.18 -11.82 9.83
N GLY A 163 -8.21 -10.63 9.23
CA GLY A 163 -8.53 -9.37 9.89
C GLY A 163 -7.35 -8.66 10.57
N ASP A 164 -6.22 -9.35 10.77
CA ASP A 164 -4.99 -8.70 11.23
C ASP A 164 -4.37 -7.87 10.10
N SER A 165 -3.79 -6.72 10.46
CA SER A 165 -3.03 -5.92 9.50
C SER A 165 -1.85 -6.70 8.96
N LEU A 166 -1.53 -6.50 7.67
CA LEU A 166 -0.53 -7.23 6.89
C LEU A 166 -0.84 -8.71 6.65
N TYR A 167 -2.00 -9.21 7.07
CA TYR A 167 -2.42 -10.60 6.80
C TYR A 167 -2.52 -10.86 5.29
N ILE A 168 -3.22 -9.98 4.56
CA ILE A 168 -3.40 -10.13 3.11
C ILE A 168 -2.09 -9.92 2.32
N ALA A 169 -1.05 -9.35 2.94
CA ALA A 169 0.26 -9.18 2.33
C ALA A 169 1.20 -10.39 2.53
N GLN A 170 0.81 -11.39 3.34
CA GLN A 170 1.68 -12.53 3.69
C GLN A 170 2.27 -13.30 2.50
N PRO A 171 1.52 -13.58 1.41
CA PRO A 171 2.10 -14.26 0.25
C PRO A 171 3.30 -13.49 -0.34
N LEU A 172 3.28 -12.16 -0.29
CA LEU A 172 4.40 -11.34 -0.78
C LEU A 172 5.58 -11.38 0.18
N PHE A 173 5.36 -11.42 1.49
CA PHE A 173 6.45 -11.63 2.44
C PHE A 173 7.12 -13.00 2.28
N GLN A 174 6.36 -14.03 1.89
CA GLN A 174 6.87 -15.39 1.71
C GLN A 174 7.59 -15.58 0.36
N HIS A 175 7.09 -14.94 -0.70
CA HIS A 175 7.52 -15.25 -2.08
C HIS A 175 8.18 -14.07 -2.82
N ALA A 176 8.07 -12.85 -2.29
CA ALA A 176 8.67 -11.64 -2.84
C ALA A 176 9.18 -10.68 -1.74
N PRO A 177 9.98 -11.15 -0.76
CA PRO A 177 10.42 -10.33 0.37
C PRO A 177 11.23 -9.09 -0.05
N GLY A 178 12.03 -9.18 -1.13
CA GLY A 178 12.78 -8.04 -1.67
C GLY A 178 11.85 -6.96 -2.24
N PHE A 179 10.71 -7.34 -2.82
CA PHE A 179 9.67 -6.39 -3.22
C PHE A 179 9.06 -5.68 -2.00
N MET A 180 8.77 -6.41 -0.92
CA MET A 180 8.21 -5.82 0.30
C MET A 180 9.19 -4.89 1.02
N ASP A 181 10.47 -5.28 1.09
CA ASP A 181 11.52 -4.45 1.65
C ASP A 181 11.72 -3.16 0.84
N TRP A 182 11.72 -3.26 -0.49
CA TRP A 182 11.75 -2.09 -1.38
C TRP A 182 10.54 -1.19 -1.16
N LEU A 183 9.32 -1.73 -1.11
CA LEU A 183 8.09 -0.98 -0.88
C LEU A 183 8.18 -0.18 0.43
N PHE A 184 8.63 -0.83 1.51
CA PHE A 184 8.76 -0.21 2.81
C PHE A 184 9.86 0.87 2.83
N GLY A 185 10.99 0.60 2.18
CA GLY A 185 12.04 1.60 1.98
C GLY A 185 11.56 2.82 1.19
N ALA A 186 10.76 2.61 0.14
CA ALA A 186 10.18 3.68 -0.67
C ALA A 186 9.23 4.56 0.16
N VAL A 187 8.38 3.96 0.99
CA VAL A 187 7.52 4.70 1.95
C VAL A 187 8.38 5.52 2.91
N ASP A 188 9.40 4.92 3.51
CA ASP A 188 10.25 5.59 4.50
C ASP A 188 10.98 6.81 3.95
N ILE A 189 11.60 6.65 2.78
CA ILE A 189 12.33 7.71 2.09
C ILE A 189 11.35 8.81 1.68
N SER A 190 10.18 8.44 1.17
CA SER A 190 9.17 9.42 0.73
C SER A 190 8.64 10.23 1.90
N LEU A 191 8.39 9.62 3.06
CA LEU A 191 8.01 10.33 4.28
C LEU A 191 9.16 11.18 4.83
N LEU A 192 10.40 10.69 4.78
CA LEU A 192 11.57 11.46 5.19
C LEU A 192 11.74 12.72 4.32
N ASN A 193 11.43 12.65 3.03
CA ASN A 193 11.43 13.82 2.14
C ASN A 193 10.35 14.85 2.52
N ARG A 194 9.31 14.44 3.27
CA ARG A 194 8.29 15.34 3.85
C ARG A 194 8.69 15.90 5.22
N ARG A 195 9.87 15.55 5.77
CA ARG A 195 10.35 16.03 7.08
C ARG A 195 10.22 17.55 7.27
N PRO A 196 10.57 18.42 6.31
CA PRO A 196 10.39 19.86 6.49
C PRO A 196 8.93 20.26 6.73
N LEU A 197 7.99 19.67 5.98
CA LEU A 197 6.56 19.95 6.12
C LEU A 197 5.99 19.42 7.44
N ILE A 198 6.48 18.25 7.89
CA ILE A 198 6.09 17.68 9.20
C ILE A 198 6.63 18.56 10.33
N LYS A 199 7.87 19.05 10.20
CA LYS A 199 8.47 19.99 11.15
C LYS A 199 7.68 21.30 11.22
N ASP A 200 7.20 21.81 10.09
CA ASP A 200 6.31 22.98 10.07
C ASP A 200 4.94 22.68 10.70
N ALA A 201 4.44 21.44 10.59
CA ALA A 201 3.19 21.02 11.21
C ALA A 201 3.24 21.04 12.74
N LEU A 202 4.41 20.81 13.34
CA LEU A 202 4.63 20.84 14.79
C LEU A 202 4.52 22.25 15.40
N ILE A 203 4.59 23.31 14.59
CA ILE A 203 4.35 24.70 15.03
C ILE A 203 2.84 25.01 15.07
N ALA A 204 2.01 23.99 15.32
CA ALA A 204 0.56 24.14 15.41
C ALA A 204 0.14 24.70 16.78
N ASP A 205 -0.95 25.48 16.78
CA ASP A 205 -1.52 26.09 17.99
C ASP A 205 -2.33 25.08 18.82
N SER A 206 -2.68 23.93 18.24
CA SER A 206 -3.42 22.85 18.89
C SER A 206 -3.03 21.48 18.34
N PHE A 207 -3.30 20.44 19.13
CA PHE A 207 -3.04 19.06 18.72
C PHE A 207 -3.89 18.65 17.50
N GLU A 208 -5.15 19.08 17.42
CA GLU A 208 -5.99 18.87 16.23
C GLU A 208 -5.39 19.50 14.97
N GLN A 209 -4.85 20.72 15.10
CA GLN A 209 -4.21 21.40 13.98
C GLN A 209 -2.88 20.70 13.58
N LEU A 210 -2.13 20.17 14.56
CA LEU A 210 -0.95 19.33 14.32
C LEU A 210 -1.33 18.09 13.50
N LEU A 211 -2.37 17.36 13.90
CA LEU A 211 -2.84 16.17 13.19
C LEU A 211 -3.25 16.50 11.75
N LEU A 212 -4.04 17.56 11.56
CA LEU A 212 -4.49 17.99 10.23
C LEU A 212 -3.32 18.40 9.33
N LYS A 213 -2.38 19.21 9.83
CA LYS A 213 -1.21 19.64 9.05
C LYS A 213 -0.30 18.46 8.70
N THR A 214 -0.10 17.55 9.65
CA THR A 214 0.68 16.32 9.44
C THR A 214 0.01 15.40 8.41
N LEU A 215 -1.31 15.28 8.46
CA LEU A 215 -2.10 14.54 7.47
C LEU A 215 -1.94 15.13 6.07
N LEU A 216 -1.99 16.46 5.93
CA LEU A 216 -1.78 17.13 4.63
C LEU A 216 -0.33 16.96 4.12
N ALA A 217 0.65 16.93 5.02
CA ALA A 217 2.06 16.73 4.68
C ALA A 217 2.37 15.29 4.23
N SER A 218 1.62 14.30 4.72
CA SER A 218 1.90 12.87 4.52
C SER A 218 0.91 12.14 3.60
N GLY A 219 -0.33 12.63 3.48
CA GLY A 219 -1.44 11.85 2.93
C GLY A 219 -1.28 11.39 1.49
N GLY A 220 -0.60 12.18 0.65
CA GLY A 220 -0.32 11.80 -0.74
C GLY A 220 0.79 10.75 -0.90
N VAL A 221 1.71 10.65 0.07
CA VAL A 221 2.91 9.80 -0.05
C VAL A 221 2.55 8.33 -0.10
N VAL A 222 1.75 7.86 0.85
CA VAL A 222 1.40 6.45 0.96
C VAL A 222 0.55 6.03 -0.24
N GLU A 223 -0.41 6.88 -0.66
CA GLU A 223 -1.21 6.65 -1.86
C GLU A 223 -0.31 6.51 -3.11
N GLU A 224 0.56 7.48 -3.38
CA GLU A 224 1.43 7.48 -4.56
C GLU A 224 2.36 6.26 -4.63
N VAL A 225 3.03 5.94 -3.52
CA VAL A 225 3.93 4.77 -3.43
C VAL A 225 3.15 3.47 -3.63
N SER A 226 1.96 3.36 -3.02
CA SER A 226 1.12 2.17 -3.14
C SER A 226 0.59 1.97 -4.56
N LEU A 227 0.14 3.04 -5.22
CA LEU A 227 -0.31 2.95 -6.62
C LEU A 227 0.83 2.54 -7.55
N PHE A 228 2.02 3.12 -7.37
CA PHE A 228 3.19 2.76 -8.17
C PHE A 228 3.64 1.31 -7.92
N ALA A 229 3.63 0.87 -6.67
CA ALA A 229 3.95 -0.52 -6.33
C ALA A 229 2.92 -1.51 -6.89
N ALA A 230 1.63 -1.15 -7.00
CA ALA A 230 0.63 -1.99 -7.67
C ALA A 230 0.92 -2.14 -9.16
N TYR A 231 1.42 -1.09 -9.81
CA TYR A 231 1.89 -1.17 -11.19
C TYR A 231 3.06 -2.14 -11.34
N CYS A 232 4.06 -2.03 -10.46
CA CYS A 232 5.19 -2.98 -10.42
C CYS A 232 4.69 -4.41 -10.19
N ALA A 233 3.76 -4.61 -9.25
CA ALA A 233 3.19 -5.91 -8.94
C ALA A 233 2.46 -6.53 -10.14
N HIS A 234 1.74 -5.72 -10.92
CA HIS A 234 1.10 -6.14 -12.16
C HIS A 234 2.12 -6.59 -13.21
N LEU A 235 3.15 -5.77 -13.48
CA LEU A 235 4.18 -6.08 -14.48
C LEU A 235 5.01 -7.33 -14.11
N LEU A 236 5.22 -7.56 -12.82
CA LEU A 236 5.96 -8.70 -12.29
C LEU A 236 5.09 -9.93 -12.07
N ASP A 237 3.78 -9.84 -12.34
CA ASP A 237 2.81 -10.92 -12.14
C ASP A 237 2.83 -11.48 -10.71
N LEU A 238 2.93 -10.60 -9.71
CA LEU A 238 2.88 -10.98 -8.29
C LEU A 238 1.54 -11.60 -7.83
N PRO A 239 0.36 -11.33 -8.44
CA PRO A 239 -0.88 -12.00 -8.08
C PRO A 239 -0.81 -13.54 -8.13
N ARG A 240 0.12 -14.13 -8.91
CA ARG A 240 0.31 -15.59 -8.97
C ARG A 240 0.62 -16.26 -7.63
N PHE A 241 1.11 -15.51 -6.65
CA PHE A 241 1.43 -16.02 -5.32
C PHE A 241 0.21 -16.15 -4.40
N TYR A 242 -0.95 -15.65 -4.83
CA TYR A 242 -2.19 -15.69 -4.06
C TYR A 242 -2.98 -16.94 -4.44
N HIS A 243 -2.98 -17.93 -3.54
CA HIS A 243 -3.74 -19.16 -3.69
C HIS A 243 -5.01 -19.10 -2.84
N LEU A 244 -6.16 -19.34 -3.47
CA LEU A 244 -7.47 -19.26 -2.84
C LEU A 244 -8.03 -20.67 -2.64
N GLY A 245 -8.53 -20.95 -1.44
CA GLY A 245 -9.27 -22.17 -1.12
C GLY A 245 -10.73 -22.10 -1.57
N GLU A 246 -11.41 -23.25 -1.68
CA GLU A 246 -12.87 -23.26 -1.80
C GLU A 246 -13.50 -22.85 -0.45
N GLU A 247 -14.62 -22.11 -0.49
CA GLU A 247 -15.35 -21.61 0.69
C GLU A 247 -15.44 -22.66 1.81
N ALA A 248 -14.91 -22.34 2.99
CA ALA A 248 -15.26 -23.08 4.20
C ALA A 248 -16.70 -22.68 4.58
N VAL A 249 -17.66 -23.46 4.06
CA VAL A 249 -19.11 -23.37 4.38
C VAL A 249 -19.38 -23.43 5.87
#